data_AF-A0A560R3N3-F1
#
_entry.id   AF-A0A560R3N3-F1
#
_cell.length_a   1.000
_cell.length_b   1.000
_cell.length_c   1.000
_cell.angle_alpha   90.00
_cell.angle_beta   90.00
_cell.angle_gamma   90.00
#
_symmetry.space_group_name_H-M   'P 1'
#
loop_
_entity.id
_entity.type
_entity.pdbx_description
1 polymer ?
#
loop_
_entity_poly.entity_id
_entity_poly.type
_entity_poly.pdbx_seq_one_letter_code
_entity_poly.pdbx_strand_id
1 'polypeptide(L)'
;MTDEVWEEFDVSDELIKRFNAWQSQVKVGTLEEMIKREQALLTGWRIDRYAGGLAQRGFFANVDKDMPVAQQDAWKAIYARRSAESAAAAQGQPLPTYTEAQEKEYQLNVQIVGGQEKVDNIRLEKAFDPPLDQVQLLGAAAEFRHDYLKEWGILDDWKIGSTIIDMLVGGTVYAINEEDEAEEYNYLYDNGTARYKEMFSAPNKVRQGQEDLVALFDDQVHDSRAWFMNTSGIGPREPFTDYFRIRLVHFDNESNKQLSLVATAGRVIGIGIAVASIGLSIKKRDPRMLLALPLMNVARPILTGKVGLPEISAFDPLTGIAIPMLDNLDSLRTFTKAPGDLVAKVAALPPLKPLTEANANTPALQKILVAHQALEAVEAARKKDVGALAGMLANAANEEDKPSGWLDLVADQASNLKSSEKNV
;
A
#
# COMPACT_ATOMS: atom_id res chain seq x y z
N MET A 1 -17.01 -10.26 -36.36
CA MET A 1 -16.23 -9.24 -35.62
C MET A 1 -16.11 -8.04 -36.53
N THR A 2 -16.25 -6.83 -35.98
CA THR A 2 -15.97 -5.59 -36.71
C THR A 2 -14.45 -5.45 -36.88
N ASP A 3 -14.01 -4.59 -37.79
CA ASP A 3 -12.57 -4.34 -38.01
C ASP A 3 -11.91 -3.79 -36.74
N GLU A 4 -12.59 -2.91 -35.99
CA GLU A 4 -12.16 -2.41 -34.67
C GLU A 4 -11.89 -3.55 -33.67
N VAL A 5 -12.76 -4.56 -33.62
CA VAL A 5 -12.57 -5.72 -32.73
C VAL A 5 -11.45 -6.63 -33.22
N TRP A 6 -11.12 -6.64 -34.51
CA TRP A 6 -9.94 -7.37 -35.00
C TRP A 6 -8.64 -6.69 -34.62
N GLU A 7 -8.59 -5.36 -34.70
CA GLU A 7 -7.41 -4.56 -34.34
C GLU A 7 -7.04 -4.71 -32.85
N GLU A 8 -8.02 -4.88 -31.96
CA GLU A 8 -7.78 -5.13 -30.52
C GLU A 8 -7.01 -6.43 -30.24
N PHE A 9 -6.98 -7.39 -31.17
CA PHE A 9 -6.30 -8.68 -31.03
C PHE A 9 -5.05 -8.80 -31.92
N ASP A 10 -4.63 -7.71 -32.56
CA ASP A 10 -3.43 -7.73 -33.38
C ASP A 10 -2.17 -7.89 -32.51
N VAL A 11 -1.30 -8.83 -32.89
CA VAL A 11 -0.05 -9.13 -32.19
C VAL A 11 1.06 -9.08 -33.22
N SER A 12 1.90 -8.05 -33.13
CA SER A 12 2.99 -7.86 -34.08
C SER A 12 4.03 -8.98 -34.01
N ASP A 13 4.65 -9.30 -35.16
CA ASP A 13 5.74 -10.28 -35.24
C ASP A 13 6.91 -9.92 -34.30
N GLU A 14 7.15 -8.62 -34.09
CA GLU A 14 8.17 -8.14 -33.16
C GLU A 14 7.84 -8.47 -31.71
N LEU A 15 6.59 -8.25 -31.28
CA LEU A 15 6.13 -8.63 -29.95
C LEU A 15 6.22 -10.15 -29.75
N ILE A 16 5.82 -10.95 -30.74
CA ILE A 16 5.92 -12.41 -30.71
C ILE A 16 7.38 -12.84 -30.53
N LYS A 17 8.30 -12.26 -31.30
CA LYS A 17 9.73 -12.59 -31.23
C LYS A 17 10.32 -12.31 -29.84
N ARG A 18 10.07 -11.11 -29.31
CA ARG A 18 10.56 -10.67 -27.99
C ARG A 18 9.96 -11.51 -26.86
N PHE A 19 8.65 -11.79 -26.93
CA PHE A 19 7.98 -12.67 -25.97
C PHE A 19 8.56 -14.08 -25.99
N ASN A 20 8.80 -14.65 -27.18
CA ASN A 20 9.39 -15.99 -27.30
C ASN A 20 10.84 -16.04 -26.79
N ALA A 21 11.60 -14.96 -26.91
CA ALA A 21 12.93 -14.87 -26.29
C ALA A 21 12.83 -14.99 -24.76
N TRP A 22 11.87 -14.31 -24.13
CA TRP A 22 11.58 -14.48 -22.70
C TRP A 22 11.10 -15.90 -22.38
N GLN A 23 10.11 -16.41 -23.11
CA GLN A 23 9.56 -17.73 -22.86
C GLN A 23 10.64 -18.84 -22.95
N SER A 24 11.59 -18.70 -23.87
CA SER A 24 12.66 -19.68 -24.07
C SER A 24 13.70 -19.73 -22.94
N GLN A 25 13.89 -18.64 -22.19
CA GLN A 25 14.83 -18.62 -21.06
C GLN A 25 14.19 -19.12 -19.75
N VAL A 26 12.85 -19.13 -19.68
CA VAL A 26 12.11 -19.53 -18.48
C VAL A 26 12.46 -20.98 -18.14
N LYS A 27 12.75 -21.21 -16.85
CA LYS A 27 13.00 -22.55 -16.31
C LYS A 27 11.75 -23.03 -15.57
N VAL A 28 11.34 -24.27 -15.86
CA VAL A 28 10.25 -24.95 -15.14
C VAL A 28 10.57 -25.04 -13.64
N GLY A 29 9.57 -24.82 -12.80
CA GLY A 29 9.66 -24.85 -11.34
C GLY A 29 8.31 -24.52 -10.70
N THR A 30 8.28 -24.40 -9.38
CA THR A 30 7.08 -23.89 -8.67
C THR A 30 6.90 -22.39 -8.92
N LEU A 31 5.72 -21.85 -8.60
CA LEU A 31 5.46 -20.42 -8.76
C LEU A 31 6.45 -19.56 -7.94
N GLU A 32 6.80 -20.00 -6.74
CA GLU A 32 7.76 -19.29 -5.88
C GLU A 32 9.16 -19.27 -6.50
N GLU A 33 9.61 -20.39 -7.07
CA GLU A 33 10.90 -20.45 -7.77
C GLU A 33 10.91 -19.57 -9.02
N MET A 34 9.82 -19.59 -9.79
CA MET A 34 9.65 -18.77 -10.99
C MET A 34 9.67 -17.28 -10.64
N ILE A 35 8.87 -16.84 -9.66
CA ILE A 35 8.83 -15.43 -9.22
C ILE A 35 10.21 -14.96 -8.80
N LYS A 36 10.92 -15.74 -7.96
CA LYS A 36 12.28 -15.41 -7.53
C LYS A 36 13.23 -15.23 -8.72
N ARG A 37 13.20 -16.14 -9.70
CA ARG A 37 14.08 -16.09 -10.89
C ARG A 37 13.74 -14.95 -11.84
N GLU A 38 12.46 -14.70 -12.08
CA GLU A 38 11.99 -13.64 -12.98
C GLU A 38 12.16 -12.24 -12.36
N GLN A 39 11.95 -12.09 -11.05
CA GLN A 39 12.30 -10.85 -10.35
C GLN A 39 13.82 -10.60 -10.38
N ALA A 40 14.65 -11.64 -10.20
CA ALA A 40 16.10 -11.49 -10.36
C ALA A 40 16.51 -11.12 -11.81
N LEU A 41 15.82 -11.67 -12.82
CA LEU A 41 16.04 -11.30 -14.22
C LEU A 41 15.73 -9.82 -14.46
N LEU A 42 14.56 -9.34 -14.01
CA LEU A 42 14.19 -7.93 -14.12
C LEU A 42 15.11 -7.03 -13.29
N THR A 43 15.57 -7.46 -12.11
CA THR A 43 16.60 -6.76 -11.33
C THR A 43 17.89 -6.64 -12.12
N GLY A 44 18.33 -7.70 -12.81
CA GLY A 44 19.46 -7.66 -13.73
C GLY A 44 19.29 -6.63 -14.84
N TRP A 45 18.08 -6.50 -15.38
CA TRP A 45 17.75 -5.45 -16.34
C TRP A 45 17.85 -4.04 -15.72
N ARG A 46 17.26 -3.83 -14.54
CA ARG A 46 17.26 -2.55 -13.81
C ARG A 46 18.65 -2.10 -13.39
N ILE A 47 19.58 -3.01 -13.09
CA ILE A 47 20.97 -2.66 -12.76
C ILE A 47 21.59 -1.83 -13.89
N ASP A 48 21.37 -2.21 -15.15
CA ASP A 48 21.87 -1.40 -16.27
C ASP A 48 21.01 -0.16 -16.47
N ARG A 49 19.70 -0.31 -16.65
CA ARG A 49 18.84 0.79 -17.15
C ARG A 49 18.60 1.85 -16.08
N TYR A 50 18.38 1.44 -14.84
CA TYR A 50 18.08 2.34 -13.73
C TYR A 50 19.35 2.74 -13.00
N ALA A 51 20.06 1.78 -12.39
CA ALA A 51 21.24 2.10 -11.60
C ALA A 51 22.40 2.65 -12.45
N GLY A 52 22.49 2.25 -13.72
CA GLY A 52 23.43 2.78 -14.69
C GLY A 52 23.00 4.10 -15.36
N GLY A 53 21.86 4.69 -14.98
CA GLY A 53 21.37 5.98 -15.48
C GLY A 53 20.29 5.86 -16.55
N LEU A 54 19.02 6.03 -16.15
CA LEU A 54 17.83 5.90 -17.01
C LEU A 54 17.74 6.98 -18.09
N ALA A 55 18.05 8.23 -17.76
CA ALA A 55 17.93 9.36 -18.68
C ALA A 55 18.81 9.24 -19.95
N GLN A 56 19.81 8.34 -19.93
CA GLN A 56 20.73 8.10 -21.05
C GLN A 56 20.31 6.91 -21.92
N ARG A 57 19.18 6.25 -21.60
CA ARG A 57 18.73 5.03 -22.27
C ARG A 57 17.81 5.36 -23.45
N GLY A 58 17.97 4.62 -24.55
CA GLY A 58 17.25 4.87 -25.80
C GLY A 58 15.73 4.80 -25.62
N PHE A 59 15.23 3.79 -24.92
CA PHE A 59 13.78 3.63 -24.72
C PHE A 59 13.16 4.79 -23.90
N PHE A 60 13.91 5.35 -22.94
CA PHE A 60 13.43 6.48 -22.13
C PHE A 60 13.19 7.74 -22.97
N ALA A 61 13.92 7.91 -24.09
CA ALA A 61 13.70 9.03 -25.00
C ALA A 61 12.35 8.98 -25.73
N ASN A 62 11.71 7.80 -25.78
CA ASN A 62 10.40 7.60 -26.38
C ASN A 62 9.24 7.71 -25.38
N VAL A 63 9.54 7.93 -24.09
CA VAL A 63 8.50 8.11 -23.06
C VAL A 63 7.81 9.45 -23.27
N ASP A 64 6.47 9.43 -23.27
CA ASP A 64 5.63 10.61 -23.44
C ASP A 64 5.99 11.70 -22.43
N LYS A 65 5.84 12.96 -22.86
CA LYS A 65 6.18 14.10 -21.99
C LYS A 65 5.16 14.23 -20.87
N ASP A 66 5.67 14.49 -19.67
CA ASP A 66 4.82 14.78 -18.52
C ASP A 66 3.89 15.96 -18.79
N MET A 67 2.66 15.84 -18.30
CA MET A 67 1.69 16.92 -18.32
C MET A 67 2.22 18.13 -17.51
N PRO A 68 2.14 19.37 -18.02
CA PRO A 68 2.54 20.55 -17.25
C PRO A 68 1.75 20.70 -15.95
N VAL A 69 2.41 21.13 -14.87
CA VAL A 69 1.79 21.27 -13.52
C VAL A 69 0.50 22.08 -13.55
N ALA A 70 0.48 23.21 -14.29
CA ALA A 70 -0.73 24.04 -14.43
C ALA A 70 -1.91 23.27 -15.03
N GLN A 71 -1.66 22.38 -16.00
CA GLN A 71 -2.70 21.52 -16.58
C GLN A 71 -3.13 20.42 -15.61
N GLN A 72 -2.20 19.86 -14.84
CA GLN A 72 -2.55 18.88 -13.80
C GLN A 72 -3.48 19.49 -12.75
N ASP A 73 -3.16 20.68 -12.25
CA ASP A 73 -3.95 21.36 -11.23
C ASP A 73 -5.32 21.78 -11.79
N ALA A 74 -5.37 22.29 -13.02
CA ALA A 74 -6.61 22.62 -13.70
C ALA A 74 -7.50 21.37 -13.89
N TRP A 75 -6.94 20.25 -14.36
CA TRP A 75 -7.69 19.00 -14.51
C TRP A 75 -8.16 18.42 -13.17
N LYS A 76 -7.33 18.48 -12.11
CA LYS A 76 -7.74 18.06 -10.76
C LYS A 76 -8.94 18.87 -10.27
N ALA A 77 -8.91 20.20 -10.45
CA ALA A 77 -10.00 21.08 -10.04
C ALA A 77 -11.29 20.81 -10.85
N ILE A 78 -11.15 20.66 -12.18
CA ILE A 78 -12.27 20.31 -13.08
C ILE A 78 -12.87 18.95 -12.66
N TYR A 79 -12.03 17.93 -12.49
CA TYR A 79 -12.47 16.59 -12.12
C TYR A 79 -13.19 16.58 -10.77
N ALA A 80 -12.67 17.29 -9.77
CA ALA A 80 -13.31 17.40 -8.45
C ALA A 80 -14.72 18.02 -8.55
N ARG A 81 -14.87 19.10 -9.33
CA ARG A 81 -16.17 19.73 -9.57
C ARG A 81 -17.12 18.81 -10.32
N ARG A 82 -16.70 18.26 -11.46
CA ARG A 82 -17.54 17.39 -12.32
C ARG A 82 -17.95 16.10 -11.61
N SER A 83 -17.08 15.54 -10.79
CA SER A 83 -17.38 14.37 -9.96
C SER A 83 -18.41 14.70 -8.87
N ALA A 84 -18.31 15.87 -8.23
CA ALA A 84 -19.31 16.31 -7.25
C ALA A 84 -20.69 16.55 -7.90
N GLU A 85 -20.72 17.18 -9.07
CA GLU A 85 -21.94 17.37 -9.86
C GLU A 85 -22.56 16.02 -10.26
N SER A 86 -21.76 15.08 -10.76
CA SER A 86 -22.20 13.73 -11.13
C SER A 86 -22.74 12.94 -9.93
N ALA A 87 -22.03 12.98 -8.79
CA ALA A 87 -22.45 12.31 -7.57
C ALA A 87 -23.76 12.89 -7.01
N ALA A 88 -23.92 14.23 -7.02
CA ALA A 88 -25.16 14.88 -6.59
C ALA A 88 -26.33 14.47 -7.49
N ALA A 89 -26.14 14.51 -8.82
CA ALA A 89 -27.15 14.09 -9.79
C ALA A 89 -27.56 12.62 -9.62
N ALA A 90 -26.58 11.72 -9.45
CA ALA A 90 -26.83 10.29 -9.23
C ALA A 90 -27.60 10.02 -7.91
N GLN A 91 -27.39 10.86 -6.89
CA GLN A 91 -28.08 10.76 -5.60
C GLN A 91 -29.39 11.56 -5.53
N GLY A 92 -29.80 12.23 -6.62
CA GLY A 92 -30.98 13.10 -6.64
C GLY A 92 -30.87 14.33 -5.75
N GLN A 93 -29.66 14.73 -5.37
CA GLN A 93 -29.37 15.89 -4.53
C GLN A 93 -29.27 17.16 -5.39
N PRO A 94 -29.53 18.36 -4.81
CA PRO A 94 -29.32 19.60 -5.52
C PRO A 94 -27.86 19.73 -5.95
N LEU A 95 -27.65 20.20 -7.18
CA LEU A 95 -26.30 20.46 -7.69
C LEU A 95 -25.56 21.45 -6.79
N PRO A 96 -24.24 21.28 -6.58
CA PRO A 96 -23.46 22.25 -5.84
C PRO A 96 -23.57 23.65 -6.46
N THR A 97 -23.72 24.66 -5.60
CA THR A 97 -23.74 26.07 -6.03
C THR A 97 -22.34 26.67 -5.93
N TYR A 98 -21.89 27.33 -6.99
CA TYR A 98 -20.56 27.96 -7.05
C TYR A 98 -20.67 29.49 -7.01
N THR A 99 -19.71 30.13 -6.34
CA THR A 99 -19.58 31.60 -6.31
C THR A 99 -19.04 32.12 -7.65
N GLU A 100 -19.20 33.42 -7.92
CA GLU A 100 -18.66 34.05 -9.13
C GLU A 100 -17.13 33.87 -9.26
N ALA A 101 -16.41 33.89 -8.14
CA ALA A 101 -14.96 33.65 -8.12
C ALA A 101 -14.61 32.21 -8.54
N GLN A 102 -15.33 31.21 -8.02
CA GLN A 102 -15.15 29.80 -8.38
C GLN A 102 -15.52 29.53 -9.84
N GLU A 103 -16.53 30.23 -10.37
CA GLU A 103 -16.89 30.11 -11.78
C GLU A 103 -15.80 30.70 -12.69
N LYS A 104 -15.25 31.88 -12.35
CA LYS A 104 -14.11 32.45 -13.08
C LYS A 104 -12.89 31.54 -13.05
N GLU A 105 -12.58 30.94 -11.91
CA GLU A 105 -11.50 29.98 -11.76
C GLU A 105 -11.74 28.72 -12.61
N TYR A 106 -12.96 28.19 -12.61
CA TYR A 106 -13.32 27.05 -13.46
C TYR A 106 -13.14 27.37 -14.95
N GLN A 107 -13.60 28.54 -15.42
CA GLN A 107 -13.40 28.95 -16.81
C GLN A 107 -11.92 29.14 -17.18
N LEU A 108 -11.10 29.62 -16.25
CA LEU A 108 -9.64 29.68 -16.43
C LEU A 108 -9.05 28.27 -16.55
N ASN A 109 -9.46 27.33 -15.69
CA ASN A 109 -9.02 25.94 -15.77
C ASN A 109 -9.42 25.28 -17.10
N VAL A 110 -10.65 25.52 -17.57
CA VAL A 110 -11.13 25.06 -18.89
C VAL A 110 -10.24 25.59 -20.01
N GLN A 111 -9.83 26.87 -19.95
CA GLN A 111 -8.90 27.43 -20.93
C GLN A 111 -7.51 26.78 -20.87
N ILE A 112 -6.97 26.55 -19.67
CA ILE A 112 -5.66 25.92 -19.44
C ILE A 112 -5.59 24.51 -20.05
N VAL A 113 -6.66 23.72 -19.92
CA VAL A 113 -6.69 22.34 -20.43
C VAL A 113 -6.99 22.23 -21.93
N GLY A 114 -7.33 23.35 -22.58
CA GLY A 114 -7.55 23.44 -24.02
C GLY A 114 -9.02 23.47 -24.45
N GLY A 115 -9.93 23.91 -23.58
CA GLY A 115 -11.31 24.25 -23.94
C GLY A 115 -12.38 23.27 -23.44
N GLN A 116 -13.64 23.68 -23.60
CA GLN A 116 -14.80 22.99 -23.06
C GLN A 116 -15.00 21.59 -23.66
N GLU A 117 -14.71 21.39 -24.94
CA GLU A 117 -14.85 20.09 -25.61
C GLU A 117 -14.05 18.98 -24.93
N LYS A 118 -12.84 19.27 -24.45
CA LYS A 118 -12.04 18.29 -23.71
C LYS A 118 -12.65 17.97 -22.35
N VAL A 119 -13.21 18.97 -21.68
CA VAL A 119 -13.87 18.82 -20.38
C VAL A 119 -15.17 18.03 -20.50
N ASP A 120 -15.91 18.21 -21.59
CA ASP A 120 -17.15 17.48 -21.85
C ASP A 120 -16.90 15.98 -22.10
N ASN A 121 -15.75 15.64 -22.67
CA ASN A 121 -15.31 14.26 -22.93
C ASN A 121 -14.51 13.63 -21.78
N ILE A 122 -14.49 14.25 -20.60
CA ILE A 122 -13.80 13.69 -19.44
C ILE A 122 -14.47 12.39 -18.98
N ARG A 123 -13.65 11.40 -18.62
CA ARG A 123 -14.13 10.13 -18.02
C ARG A 123 -14.19 10.28 -16.51
N LEU A 124 -15.39 10.20 -15.93
CA LEU A 124 -15.63 10.35 -14.49
C LEU A 124 -15.67 9.00 -13.76
N GLU A 125 -15.65 7.89 -14.50
CA GLU A 125 -15.71 6.53 -13.97
C GLU A 125 -14.42 6.10 -13.26
N LYS A 126 -13.31 6.80 -13.54
CA LYS A 126 -12.00 6.60 -12.91
C LYS A 126 -11.45 7.93 -12.41
N ALA A 127 -10.69 7.89 -11.33
CA ALA A 127 -9.97 9.07 -10.81
C ALA A 127 -9.12 9.71 -11.91
N PHE A 128 -9.02 11.05 -11.89
CA PHE A 128 -8.11 11.76 -12.79
C PHE A 128 -6.67 11.35 -12.53
N ASP A 129 -5.96 11.14 -13.62
CA ASP A 129 -4.72 10.42 -13.64
C ASP A 129 -3.77 11.04 -14.68
N PRO A 130 -2.93 12.01 -14.26
CA PRO A 130 -2.12 12.78 -15.19
C PRO A 130 -0.96 11.95 -15.76
N PRO A 131 -0.65 12.06 -17.06
CA PRO A 131 0.59 11.53 -17.64
C PRO A 131 1.80 12.14 -16.94
N LEU A 132 2.55 11.30 -16.22
CA LEU A 132 3.70 11.67 -15.39
C LEU A 132 4.84 10.66 -15.53
N ASP A 133 4.88 9.93 -16.64
CA ASP A 133 5.75 8.77 -16.83
C ASP A 133 7.24 9.11 -16.70
N GLN A 134 7.68 10.29 -17.15
CA GLN A 134 9.10 10.67 -17.09
C GLN A 134 9.54 10.86 -15.64
N VAL A 135 8.84 11.72 -14.89
CA VAL A 135 9.17 11.95 -13.46
C VAL A 135 8.97 10.68 -12.63
N GLN A 136 7.94 9.87 -12.91
CA GLN A 136 7.68 8.61 -12.23
C GLN A 136 8.84 7.63 -12.44
N LEU A 137 9.23 7.37 -13.69
CA LEU A 137 10.30 6.42 -14.01
C LEU A 137 11.67 6.91 -13.50
N LEU A 138 11.95 8.21 -13.60
CA LEU A 138 13.20 8.78 -13.06
C LEU A 138 13.28 8.65 -11.54
N GLY A 139 12.19 8.94 -10.83
CA GLY A 139 12.09 8.74 -9.39
C GLY A 139 12.32 7.28 -9.01
N ALA A 140 11.61 6.36 -9.67
CA ALA A 140 11.74 4.93 -9.41
C ALA A 140 13.14 4.39 -9.71
N ALA A 141 13.77 4.85 -10.80
CA ALA A 141 15.15 4.51 -11.14
C ALA A 141 16.15 5.02 -10.09
N ALA A 142 15.93 6.22 -9.55
CA ALA A 142 16.75 6.77 -8.48
C ALA A 142 16.62 5.96 -7.18
N GLU A 143 15.40 5.55 -6.81
CA GLU A 143 15.17 4.69 -5.65
C GLU A 143 15.82 3.31 -5.82
N PHE A 144 15.63 2.66 -6.97
CA PHE A 144 16.29 1.39 -7.28
C PHE A 144 17.81 1.51 -7.17
N ARG A 145 18.39 2.58 -7.73
CA ARG A 145 19.83 2.85 -7.68
C ARG A 145 20.32 2.98 -6.24
N HIS A 146 19.64 3.81 -5.44
CA HIS A 146 19.99 4.04 -4.05
C HIS A 146 20.01 2.72 -3.26
N ASP A 147 18.98 1.88 -3.45
CA ASP A 147 18.88 0.59 -2.76
C ASP A 147 19.91 -0.43 -3.25
N TYR A 148 20.17 -0.49 -4.56
CA TYR A 148 21.18 -1.37 -5.13
C TYR A 148 22.59 -0.98 -4.69
N LEU A 149 22.92 0.31 -4.67
CA LEU A 149 24.24 0.78 -4.24
C LEU A 149 24.41 0.89 -2.73
N LYS A 150 23.36 0.59 -1.97
CA LYS A 150 23.38 0.60 -0.51
C LYS A 150 23.70 1.98 0.06
N GLU A 151 23.21 3.04 -0.60
CA GLU A 151 23.48 4.44 -0.26
C GLU A 151 22.63 4.95 0.93
N TRP A 152 22.32 4.08 1.90
CA TRP A 152 21.30 4.32 2.94
C TRP A 152 21.68 5.33 4.03
N GLY A 153 22.94 5.75 4.11
CA GLY A 153 23.44 6.64 5.16
C GLY A 153 23.55 5.97 6.54
N ILE A 154 23.35 6.75 7.60
CA ILE A 154 23.36 6.25 8.99
C ILE A 154 22.03 5.52 9.26
N LEU A 155 22.14 4.28 9.74
CA LEU A 155 21.00 3.44 10.08
C LEU A 155 20.71 3.50 11.59
N ASP A 156 19.43 3.36 11.94
CA ASP A 156 18.97 3.12 13.32
C ASP A 156 18.67 1.61 13.46
N ASP A 157 18.80 1.07 14.66
CA ASP A 157 18.43 -0.31 14.98
C ASP A 157 16.94 -0.57 14.74
N TRP A 158 16.12 0.48 14.88
CA TRP A 158 14.66 0.40 14.76
C TRP A 158 14.13 1.32 13.66
N LYS A 159 13.13 0.83 12.92
CA LYS A 159 12.32 1.62 12.01
C LYS A 159 10.89 1.71 12.53
N ILE A 160 10.38 2.93 12.63
CA ILE A 160 9.00 3.23 13.01
C ILE A 160 8.25 3.66 11.74
N GLY A 161 7.19 2.95 11.42
CA GLY A 161 6.24 3.33 10.37
C GLY A 161 4.88 3.64 10.98
N SER A 162 4.25 4.71 10.51
CA SER A 162 2.89 5.08 10.92
C SER A 162 1.93 4.99 9.74
N THR A 163 0.73 4.46 9.98
CA THR A 163 -0.34 4.37 8.98
C THR A 163 -1.70 4.56 9.64
N ILE A 164 -2.70 4.98 8.87
CA ILE A 164 -4.09 5.02 9.31
C ILE A 164 -4.84 3.90 8.58
N ILE A 165 -5.53 3.06 9.34
CA ILE A 165 -6.40 2.02 8.80
C ILE A 165 -7.85 2.50 8.94
N ASP A 166 -8.52 2.62 7.81
CA ASP A 166 -9.97 2.79 7.76
C ASP A 166 -10.65 1.43 7.93
N MET A 167 -11.38 1.27 9.04
CA MET A 167 -12.03 -0.01 9.37
C MET A 167 -13.27 -0.25 8.51
N LEU A 168 -13.81 0.78 7.85
CA LEU A 168 -14.97 0.66 6.97
C LEU A 168 -14.65 -0.02 5.64
N VAL A 169 -13.37 0.01 5.23
CA VAL A 169 -12.91 -0.57 3.95
C VAL A 169 -12.73 -2.10 4.04
N GLY A 170 -12.90 -2.71 5.21
CA GLY A 170 -13.00 -4.18 5.38
C GLY A 170 -11.75 -4.99 5.00
N GLY A 171 -10.62 -4.33 4.75
CA GLY A 171 -9.38 -4.96 4.31
C GLY A 171 -8.62 -5.71 5.41
N THR A 172 -7.71 -6.59 5.00
CA THR A 172 -6.74 -7.26 5.88
C THR A 172 -5.36 -6.63 5.72
N VAL A 173 -4.68 -6.38 6.83
CA VAL A 173 -3.34 -5.78 6.89
C VAL A 173 -2.40 -6.74 7.60
N TYR A 174 -1.23 -6.96 6.99
CA TYR A 174 -0.16 -7.80 7.54
C TYR A 174 1.11 -6.99 7.77
N ALA A 175 1.89 -7.39 8.76
CA ALA A 175 3.30 -7.05 8.88
C ALA A 175 4.15 -8.16 8.27
N ILE A 176 5.28 -7.78 7.68
CA ILE A 176 6.28 -8.67 7.09
C ILE A 176 7.49 -8.79 8.02
N ASN A 177 8.06 -9.99 8.06
CA ASN A 177 9.20 -10.35 8.91
C ASN A 177 10.48 -9.68 8.41
N GLU A 178 11.28 -9.12 9.33
CA GLU A 178 12.47 -8.34 8.97
C GLU A 178 13.65 -9.21 8.49
N GLU A 179 13.75 -10.45 8.96
CA GLU A 179 14.76 -11.40 8.50
C GLU A 179 14.43 -11.90 7.10
N ASP A 180 13.16 -12.26 6.84
CA ASP A 180 12.68 -12.61 5.50
C ASP A 180 12.91 -11.45 4.52
N GLU A 181 12.65 -10.20 4.93
CA GLU A 181 12.93 -9.02 4.11
C GLU A 181 14.43 -8.89 3.76
N ALA A 182 15.32 -9.10 4.73
CA ALA A 182 16.76 -9.04 4.49
C ALA A 182 17.25 -10.20 3.60
N GLU A 183 16.69 -11.40 3.77
CA GLU A 183 17.00 -12.55 2.91
C GLU A 183 16.53 -12.31 1.46
N GLU A 184 15.30 -11.82 1.28
CA GLU A 184 14.74 -11.46 -0.03
C GLU A 184 15.60 -10.40 -0.73
N TYR A 185 16.04 -9.37 0.00
CA TYR A 185 16.97 -8.36 -0.52
C TYR A 185 18.26 -9.01 -1.01
N ASN A 186 18.93 -9.81 -0.17
CA ASN A 186 20.20 -10.45 -0.53
C ASN A 186 20.04 -11.36 -1.75
N TYR A 187 18.96 -12.14 -1.80
CA TYR A 187 18.66 -13.01 -2.93
C TYR A 187 18.55 -12.21 -4.22
N LEU A 188 17.75 -11.12 -4.23
CA LEU A 188 17.54 -10.30 -5.42
C LEU A 188 18.78 -9.51 -5.81
N TYR A 189 19.57 -9.04 -4.83
CA TYR A 189 20.84 -8.40 -5.06
C TYR A 189 21.83 -9.35 -5.75
N ASP A 190 22.12 -10.49 -5.14
CA ASP A 190 23.13 -11.43 -5.65
C ASP A 190 22.72 -12.03 -7.00
N ASN A 191 21.48 -12.53 -7.11
CA ASN A 191 21.00 -13.15 -8.34
C ASN A 191 20.73 -12.11 -9.42
N GLY A 192 20.27 -10.90 -9.07
CA GLY A 192 20.13 -9.79 -10.01
C GLY A 192 21.47 -9.37 -10.59
N THR A 193 22.51 -9.23 -9.76
CA THR A 193 23.88 -8.95 -10.22
C THR A 193 24.44 -10.07 -11.09
N ALA A 194 24.13 -11.34 -10.78
CA ALA A 194 24.50 -12.46 -11.65
C ALA A 194 23.80 -12.38 -13.02
N ARG A 195 22.48 -12.15 -13.04
CA ARG A 195 21.69 -11.96 -14.28
C ARG A 195 22.17 -10.76 -15.08
N TYR A 196 22.51 -9.65 -14.45
CA TYR A 196 23.11 -8.50 -15.12
C TYR A 196 24.36 -8.92 -15.92
N LYS A 197 25.26 -9.72 -15.34
CA LYS A 197 26.47 -10.21 -16.02
C LYS A 197 26.16 -11.17 -17.16
N GLU A 198 25.04 -11.90 -17.12
CA GLU A 198 24.56 -12.76 -18.21
C GLU A 198 23.91 -11.95 -19.35
N MET A 199 23.23 -10.85 -19.03
CA MET A 199 22.54 -10.00 -20.02
C MET A 199 23.49 -9.00 -20.68
N PHE A 200 24.56 -8.60 -19.98
CA PHE A 200 25.44 -7.51 -20.39
C PHE A 200 26.92 -7.83 -20.32
N SER A 201 27.65 -7.38 -21.34
CA SER A 201 29.11 -7.49 -21.41
C SER A 201 29.83 -6.30 -20.77
N ALA A 202 29.19 -5.13 -20.80
CA ALA A 202 29.62 -3.89 -20.18
C ALA A 202 28.38 -2.98 -20.01
N PRO A 203 28.49 -1.85 -19.29
CA PRO A 203 27.39 -0.89 -19.19
C PRO A 203 26.85 -0.50 -20.57
N ASN A 204 25.52 -0.57 -20.73
CA ASN A 204 24.84 -0.30 -21.99
C ASN A 204 25.24 -1.19 -23.19
N LYS A 205 25.89 -2.34 -22.95
CA LYS A 205 26.31 -3.29 -24.00
C LYS A 205 25.72 -4.67 -23.77
N VAL A 206 24.55 -4.89 -24.36
CA VAL A 206 23.82 -6.17 -24.34
C VAL A 206 24.71 -7.28 -24.92
N ARG A 207 24.67 -8.47 -24.31
CA ARG A 207 25.37 -9.65 -24.85
C ARG A 207 24.65 -10.21 -26.06
N GLN A 208 25.43 -10.84 -26.94
CA GLN A 208 24.90 -11.57 -28.07
C GLN A 208 23.89 -12.64 -27.63
N GLY A 209 22.71 -12.64 -28.23
CA GLY A 209 21.62 -13.55 -27.92
C GLY A 209 20.72 -13.10 -26.76
N GLN A 210 20.89 -11.87 -26.26
CA GLN A 210 20.06 -11.29 -25.20
C GLN A 210 19.29 -10.04 -25.68
N GLU A 211 19.46 -9.65 -26.94
CA GLU A 211 18.91 -8.41 -27.51
C GLU A 211 17.39 -8.38 -27.47
N ASP A 212 16.72 -9.45 -27.92
CA ASP A 212 15.26 -9.53 -27.95
C ASP A 212 14.66 -9.55 -26.53
N LEU A 213 15.33 -10.21 -25.58
CA LEU A 213 14.90 -10.25 -24.17
C LEU A 213 15.05 -8.87 -23.52
N VAL A 214 16.18 -8.19 -23.78
CA VAL A 214 16.40 -6.83 -23.32
C VAL A 214 15.37 -5.87 -23.90
N ALA A 215 15.11 -5.96 -25.20
CA ALA A 215 14.15 -5.09 -25.88
C ALA A 215 12.72 -5.32 -25.38
N LEU A 216 12.36 -6.55 -25.00
CA LEU A 216 11.10 -6.85 -24.32
C LEU A 216 10.94 -6.00 -23.05
N PHE A 217 11.98 -5.96 -22.22
CA PHE A 217 11.95 -5.17 -20.99
C PHE A 217 11.99 -3.67 -21.24
N ASP A 218 12.71 -3.22 -22.27
CA ASP A 218 12.82 -1.80 -22.62
C ASP A 218 11.47 -1.23 -23.14
N ASP A 219 10.74 -1.96 -23.99
CA ASP A 219 9.60 -1.39 -24.73
C ASP A 219 8.23 -2.05 -24.45
N GLN A 220 8.17 -3.16 -23.71
CA GLN A 220 6.90 -3.87 -23.42
C GLN A 220 6.60 -4.04 -21.93
N VAL A 221 7.62 -4.26 -21.08
CA VAL A 221 7.41 -4.44 -19.64
C VAL A 221 7.32 -3.08 -18.95
N HIS A 222 6.13 -2.77 -18.44
CA HIS A 222 5.89 -1.53 -17.70
C HIS A 222 6.36 -1.65 -16.24
N ASP A 223 6.76 -0.52 -15.64
CA ASP A 223 7.12 -0.46 -14.23
C ASP A 223 5.97 0.09 -13.39
N SER A 224 5.12 -0.81 -12.88
CA SER A 224 3.98 -0.42 -12.04
C SER A 224 4.41 0.25 -10.73
N ARG A 225 5.65 0.07 -10.26
CA ARG A 225 6.11 0.73 -9.03
C ARG A 225 6.35 2.22 -9.25
N ALA A 226 6.85 2.61 -10.42
CA ALA A 226 7.04 4.01 -10.78
C ALA A 226 5.74 4.83 -10.62
N TRP A 227 4.62 4.21 -11.00
CA TRP A 227 3.29 4.74 -10.80
C TRP A 227 2.93 4.98 -9.33
N PHE A 228 3.04 3.93 -8.50
CA PHE A 228 2.60 3.97 -7.10
C PHE A 228 3.44 4.90 -6.21
N MET A 229 4.72 5.13 -6.55
CA MET A 229 5.63 5.92 -5.71
C MET A 229 5.47 7.44 -5.88
N ASN A 230 5.08 7.92 -7.07
CA ASN A 230 4.89 9.36 -7.30
C ASN A 230 3.62 9.91 -6.62
N THR A 231 2.74 9.05 -6.11
CA THR A 231 1.54 9.45 -5.37
C THR A 231 1.81 9.72 -3.88
N SER A 232 3.04 9.56 -3.38
CA SER A 232 3.37 9.82 -1.97
C SER A 232 4.44 10.92 -1.80
N GLY A 233 4.02 12.12 -1.42
CA GLY A 233 4.91 13.24 -1.08
C GLY A 233 5.65 13.11 0.27
N ILE A 234 5.70 11.93 0.87
CA ILE A 234 6.21 11.68 2.23
C ILE A 234 7.38 10.68 2.17
N GLY A 235 8.50 11.09 1.55
CA GLY A 235 9.78 10.38 1.59
C GLY A 235 9.75 8.86 1.30
N PRO A 236 10.84 8.14 1.63
CA PRO A 236 10.89 6.69 1.49
C PRO A 236 9.95 6.02 2.51
N ARG A 237 8.83 5.47 2.03
CA ARG A 237 7.83 4.77 2.85
C ARG A 237 8.37 3.47 3.47
N GLU A 238 9.44 2.92 2.91
CA GLU A 238 9.96 1.59 3.22
C GLU A 238 11.47 1.65 3.55
N PRO A 239 12.05 0.67 4.29
CA PRO A 239 13.50 0.59 4.52
C PRO A 239 14.31 0.59 3.20
N PHE A 240 13.85 -0.23 2.26
CA PHE A 240 14.21 -0.26 0.85
C PHE A 240 12.92 -0.54 0.07
N THR A 241 12.92 -0.18 -1.20
CA THR A 241 11.80 -0.34 -2.12
C THR A 241 11.41 -1.80 -2.35
N ASP A 242 10.16 -2.04 -2.77
CA ASP A 242 9.69 -3.37 -3.19
C ASP A 242 10.46 -3.94 -4.39
N TYR A 243 11.32 -3.16 -5.06
CA TYR A 243 12.25 -3.72 -6.04
C TYR A 243 13.16 -4.80 -5.45
N PHE A 244 13.42 -4.74 -4.15
CA PHE A 244 14.20 -5.72 -3.40
C PHE A 244 13.34 -6.55 -2.42
N ARG A 245 12.04 -6.71 -2.71
CA ARG A 245 11.17 -7.69 -2.06
C ARG A 245 10.58 -8.68 -3.07
N ILE A 246 10.41 -9.92 -2.63
CA ILE A 246 9.69 -10.92 -3.42
C ILE A 246 8.20 -10.65 -3.31
N ARG A 247 7.47 -10.70 -4.44
CA ARG A 247 6.03 -10.44 -4.44
C ARG A 247 5.31 -11.38 -3.46
N LEU A 248 4.42 -10.84 -2.62
CA LEU A 248 3.53 -11.64 -1.78
C LEU A 248 2.55 -12.41 -2.67
N VAL A 249 2.48 -13.72 -2.47
CA VAL A 249 1.53 -14.62 -3.13
C VAL A 249 0.83 -15.46 -2.07
N HIS A 250 -0.49 -15.55 -2.19
CA HIS A 250 -1.31 -16.43 -1.38
C HIS A 250 -1.69 -17.66 -2.19
N PHE A 251 -1.66 -18.82 -1.53
CA PHE A 251 -2.14 -20.09 -2.03
C PHE A 251 -3.22 -20.57 -1.06
N ASP A 252 -4.48 -20.21 -1.35
CA ASP A 252 -5.59 -20.41 -0.41
C ASP A 252 -5.31 -19.75 0.96
N ASN A 253 -5.19 -20.54 2.03
CA ASN A 253 -4.88 -20.07 3.38
C ASN A 253 -3.37 -19.85 3.61
N GLU A 254 -2.52 -20.32 2.69
CA GLU A 254 -1.07 -20.22 2.78
C GLU A 254 -0.49 -18.99 2.05
N SER A 255 0.75 -18.64 2.36
CA SER A 255 1.51 -17.58 1.71
C SER A 255 2.97 -17.97 1.47
N ASN A 256 3.56 -17.43 0.40
CA ASN A 256 4.96 -17.71 0.07
C ASN A 256 5.97 -17.14 1.09
N LYS A 257 5.55 -16.14 1.88
CA LYS A 257 6.33 -15.46 2.92
C LYS A 257 5.62 -15.51 4.27
N GLN A 258 6.37 -15.35 5.37
CA GLN A 258 5.75 -15.29 6.68
C GLN A 258 5.06 -13.93 6.90
N LEU A 259 3.82 -13.97 7.36
CA LEU A 259 3.01 -12.79 7.64
C LEU A 259 2.54 -12.80 9.10
N SER A 260 2.53 -11.62 9.71
CA SER A 260 1.92 -11.37 11.02
C SER A 260 0.64 -10.57 10.82
N LEU A 261 -0.48 -11.03 11.35
CA LEU A 261 -1.77 -10.36 11.21
C LEU A 261 -1.82 -9.09 12.06
N VAL A 262 -2.07 -7.94 11.43
CA VAL A 262 -2.17 -6.62 12.10
C VAL A 262 -3.63 -6.20 12.26
N ALA A 263 -4.41 -6.32 11.18
CA ALA A 263 -5.83 -5.98 11.17
C ALA A 263 -6.59 -6.85 10.17
N THR A 264 -7.83 -7.18 10.47
CA THR A 264 -8.78 -7.85 9.55
C THR A 264 -10.19 -7.68 10.09
N ALA A 265 -11.22 -7.92 9.27
CA ALA A 265 -12.63 -7.91 9.72
C ALA A 265 -13.02 -6.66 10.54
N GLY A 266 -12.55 -5.48 10.12
CA GLY A 266 -12.82 -4.20 10.78
C GLY A 266 -12.23 -4.06 12.19
N ARG A 267 -11.22 -4.85 12.55
CA ARG A 267 -10.53 -4.79 13.84
C ARG A 267 -9.01 -4.83 13.68
N VAL A 268 -8.32 -4.11 14.56
CA VAL A 268 -6.88 -4.27 14.80
C VAL A 268 -6.69 -5.32 15.89
N ILE A 269 -5.76 -6.24 15.67
CA ILE A 269 -5.46 -7.28 16.64
C ILE A 269 -4.91 -6.65 17.93
N GLY A 270 -5.66 -6.77 19.01
CA GLY A 270 -5.32 -6.24 20.33
C GLY A 270 -6.11 -5.04 20.80
N ILE A 271 -7.01 -4.51 19.97
CA ILE A 271 -7.94 -3.45 20.36
C ILE A 271 -9.32 -4.07 20.59
N GLY A 272 -9.88 -3.85 21.78
CA GLY A 272 -11.17 -4.43 22.18
C GLY A 272 -12.39 -3.53 22.00
N ILE A 273 -12.22 -2.37 21.36
CA ILE A 273 -13.30 -1.42 21.05
C ILE A 273 -13.37 -1.17 19.54
N ALA A 274 -14.57 -1.02 19.01
CA ALA A 274 -14.78 -0.62 17.63
C ALA A 274 -14.69 0.91 17.50
N VAL A 275 -13.83 1.36 16.60
CA VAL A 275 -13.74 2.78 16.17
C VAL A 275 -13.61 2.80 14.65
N ALA A 276 -14.14 3.83 14.00
CA ALA A 276 -14.22 3.90 12.54
C ALA A 276 -12.85 3.94 11.85
N SER A 277 -11.85 4.55 12.50
CA SER A 277 -10.49 4.64 11.97
C SER A 277 -9.47 4.51 13.09
N ILE A 278 -8.35 3.84 12.82
CA ILE A 278 -7.28 3.61 13.80
C ILE A 278 -5.95 4.00 13.18
N GLY A 279 -5.24 4.92 13.84
CA GLY A 279 -3.85 5.19 13.58
C GLY A 279 -2.99 4.11 14.23
N LEU A 280 -2.06 3.55 13.48
CA LEU A 280 -1.07 2.60 13.98
C LEU A 280 0.32 3.19 13.88
N SER A 281 1.13 2.92 14.90
CA SER A 281 2.58 3.09 14.89
C SER A 281 3.19 1.70 15.10
N ILE A 282 3.96 1.25 14.11
CA ILE A 282 4.60 -0.05 14.07
C ILE A 282 6.10 0.18 14.17
N LYS A 283 6.69 -0.27 15.27
CA LYS A 283 8.13 -0.28 15.49
C LYS A 283 8.67 -1.68 15.27
N LYS A 284 9.58 -1.82 14.32
CA LYS A 284 10.26 -3.07 14.00
C LYS A 284 11.75 -2.87 13.79
N ARG A 285 12.52 -3.95 13.79
CA ARG A 285 13.96 -3.87 13.48
C ARG A 285 14.15 -3.38 12.06
N ASP A 286 15.19 -2.60 11.83
CA ASP A 286 15.51 -2.22 10.45
C ASP A 286 16.18 -3.39 9.72
N PRO A 287 15.58 -3.97 8.66
CA PRO A 287 16.18 -5.10 7.94
C PRO A 287 17.54 -4.74 7.34
N ARG A 288 17.83 -3.46 7.08
CA ARG A 288 19.13 -3.00 6.57
C ARG A 288 20.27 -3.22 7.56
N MET A 289 19.99 -3.23 8.87
CA MET A 289 20.99 -3.55 9.88
C MET A 289 21.45 -5.01 9.77
N LEU A 290 20.58 -5.93 9.36
CA LEU A 290 20.96 -7.32 9.09
C LEU A 290 21.87 -7.45 7.86
N LEU A 291 21.80 -6.49 6.93
CA LEU A 291 22.60 -6.42 5.69
C LEU A 291 23.93 -5.71 5.85
N ALA A 292 24.09 -4.83 6.84
CA ALA A 292 25.30 -4.04 7.07
C ALA A 292 26.39 -4.81 7.86
N LEU A 293 25.98 -5.82 8.64
CA LEU A 293 26.88 -6.65 9.46
C LEU A 293 28.00 -7.38 8.71
N PRO A 294 27.87 -7.80 7.43
CA PRO A 294 28.98 -8.40 6.67
C PRO A 294 30.01 -7.39 6.13
N LEU A 295 29.67 -6.11 6.01
CA LEU A 295 30.55 -5.07 5.44
C LEU A 295 31.52 -4.48 6.48
N MET A 296 31.13 -4.52 7.76
CA MET A 296 31.97 -4.15 8.88
C MET A 296 32.67 -5.42 9.34
N ASN A 297 33.99 -5.54 9.15
CA ASN A 297 34.82 -6.71 9.49
C ASN A 297 34.92 -7.01 11.01
N VAL A 298 33.90 -6.64 11.77
CA VAL A 298 33.71 -6.86 13.18
C VAL A 298 32.90 -8.15 13.30
N ALA A 299 33.42 -9.11 14.07
CA ALA A 299 32.75 -10.38 14.37
C ALA A 299 31.23 -10.14 14.49
N ARG A 300 30.42 -10.89 13.72
CA ARG A 300 28.95 -10.85 13.82
C ARG A 300 28.63 -10.73 15.30
N PRO A 301 28.14 -9.58 15.82
CA PRO A 301 27.45 -9.66 17.07
C PRO A 301 26.30 -10.57 16.70
N ILE A 302 26.37 -11.80 17.18
CA ILE A 302 25.18 -12.62 17.29
C ILE A 302 24.34 -11.75 18.21
N LEU A 303 23.49 -10.90 17.62
CA LEU A 303 22.45 -10.18 18.35
C LEU A 303 21.50 -11.29 18.76
N THR A 304 21.90 -11.98 19.82
CA THR A 304 21.19 -13.02 20.55
C THR A 304 20.02 -12.35 21.27
N GLY A 305 19.09 -11.81 20.50
CA GLY A 305 17.76 -11.47 20.95
C GLY A 305 16.85 -12.14 19.96
N LYS A 306 16.09 -13.17 20.40
CA LYS A 306 14.99 -13.73 19.63
C LYS A 306 14.29 -12.60 18.88
N VAL A 307 14.07 -12.76 17.58
CA VAL A 307 13.24 -11.83 16.81
C VAL A 307 11.92 -11.72 17.54
N GLY A 308 11.65 -10.52 18.05
CA GLY A 308 10.38 -10.22 18.69
C GLY A 308 9.37 -9.86 17.62
N LEU A 309 8.09 -10.03 17.92
CA LEU A 309 7.03 -9.46 17.09
C LEU A 309 7.19 -7.94 17.01
N PRO A 310 6.76 -7.30 15.91
CA PRO A 310 6.71 -5.85 15.83
C PRO A 310 5.95 -5.25 17.02
N GLU A 311 6.49 -4.20 17.62
CA GLU A 311 5.78 -3.44 18.64
C GLU A 311 4.74 -2.57 17.92
N ILE A 312 3.46 -2.81 18.21
CA ILE A 312 2.35 -2.08 17.61
C ILE A 312 1.69 -1.27 18.71
N SER A 313 1.50 0.01 18.44
CA SER A 313 0.70 0.93 19.25
C SER A 313 -0.38 1.54 18.37
N ALA A 314 -1.51 1.85 19.00
CA ALA A 314 -2.67 2.41 18.32
C ALA A 314 -3.02 3.78 18.90
N PHE A 315 -3.55 4.65 18.05
CA PHE A 315 -4.04 5.97 18.42
C PHE A 315 -5.27 6.35 17.60
N ASP A 316 -6.11 7.22 18.16
CA ASP A 316 -7.24 7.79 17.44
C ASP A 316 -6.76 8.90 16.48
N PRO A 317 -6.98 8.79 15.16
CA PRO A 317 -6.50 9.79 14.20
C PRO A 317 -7.09 11.19 14.40
N LEU A 318 -8.29 11.30 14.97
CA LEU A 318 -8.98 12.57 15.19
C LEU A 318 -8.36 13.38 16.33
N THR A 319 -8.02 12.71 17.43
CA THR A 319 -7.51 13.36 18.66
C THR A 319 -6.01 13.17 18.89
N GLY A 320 -5.38 12.20 18.22
CA GLY A 320 -3.99 11.78 18.46
C GLY A 320 -3.80 11.00 19.79
N ILE A 321 -4.87 10.67 20.50
CA ILE A 321 -4.81 10.00 21.80
C ILE A 321 -4.57 8.50 21.61
N ALA A 322 -3.69 7.93 22.43
CA ALA A 322 -3.40 6.49 22.41
C ALA A 322 -4.65 5.65 22.74
N ILE A 323 -4.87 4.59 21.97
CA ILE A 323 -5.91 3.60 22.20
C ILE A 323 -5.28 2.44 22.99
N PRO A 324 -5.89 2.02 24.12
CA PRO A 324 -5.38 0.89 24.88
C PRO A 324 -5.31 -0.40 24.05
N MET A 325 -4.17 -1.08 24.12
CA MET A 325 -3.94 -2.38 23.49
C MET A 325 -3.74 -3.46 24.54
N LEU A 326 -4.16 -4.69 24.25
CA LEU A 326 -3.80 -5.84 25.06
C LEU A 326 -2.36 -6.29 24.83
N ASP A 327 -1.74 -6.71 25.92
CA ASP A 327 -0.52 -7.51 25.91
C ASP A 327 -0.86 -9.01 25.75
N ASN A 328 0.09 -9.83 25.27
CA ASN A 328 -0.01 -11.29 25.06
C ASN A 328 -0.90 -11.77 23.90
N LEU A 329 -0.77 -11.13 22.73
CA LEU A 329 -1.46 -11.54 21.49
C LEU A 329 -0.57 -12.38 20.56
N ASP A 330 0.54 -12.89 21.09
CA ASP A 330 1.59 -13.51 20.31
C ASP A 330 1.05 -14.67 19.46
N SER A 331 0.09 -15.46 19.97
CA SER A 331 -0.50 -16.58 19.22
C SER A 331 -1.29 -16.13 17.97
N LEU A 332 -1.85 -14.93 17.96
CA LEU A 332 -2.57 -14.36 16.81
C LEU A 332 -1.69 -13.50 15.90
N ARG A 333 -0.56 -13.04 16.43
CA ARG A 333 0.37 -12.15 15.74
C ARG A 333 1.66 -12.85 15.32
N THR A 334 1.79 -14.15 15.60
CA THR A 334 2.95 -14.95 15.19
C THR A 334 3.09 -14.92 13.67
N PHE A 335 4.32 -14.72 13.21
CA PHE A 335 4.66 -14.86 11.80
C PHE A 335 4.42 -16.29 11.33
N THR A 336 3.59 -16.45 10.29
CA THR A 336 3.22 -17.76 9.76
C THR A 336 3.13 -17.73 8.24
N LYS A 337 3.32 -18.89 7.61
CA LYS A 337 2.99 -19.12 6.20
C LYS A 337 1.54 -19.56 5.97
N ALA A 338 0.73 -19.65 7.01
CA ALA A 338 -0.71 -19.91 6.93
C ALA A 338 -1.53 -18.73 7.48
N PRO A 339 -1.41 -17.52 6.89
CA PRO A 339 -2.10 -16.34 7.40
C PRO A 339 -3.63 -16.46 7.31
N GLY A 340 -4.16 -17.24 6.37
CA GLY A 340 -5.60 -17.48 6.23
C GLY A 340 -6.20 -18.15 7.45
N ASP A 341 -5.46 -19.03 8.13
CA ASP A 341 -5.91 -19.68 9.36
C ASP A 341 -6.06 -18.67 10.50
N LEU A 342 -5.13 -17.70 10.59
CA LEU A 342 -5.21 -16.63 11.58
C LEU A 342 -6.37 -15.68 11.29
N VAL A 343 -6.60 -15.35 10.01
CA VAL A 343 -7.76 -14.56 9.60
C VAL A 343 -9.06 -15.28 9.96
N ALA A 344 -9.17 -16.58 9.67
CA ALA A 344 -10.35 -17.38 10.03
C ALA A 344 -10.59 -17.44 11.54
N LYS A 345 -9.52 -17.62 12.34
CA LYS A 345 -9.60 -17.58 13.80
C LYS A 345 -10.11 -16.24 14.33
N VAL A 346 -9.66 -15.13 13.75
CA VAL A 346 -10.09 -13.79 14.14
C VAL A 346 -11.52 -13.51 13.69
N ALA A 347 -11.92 -13.98 12.51
CA ALA A 347 -13.29 -13.85 12.01
C ALA A 347 -14.31 -14.60 12.88
N ALA A 348 -13.90 -15.69 13.55
CA ALA A 348 -14.74 -16.42 14.50
C ALA A 348 -14.92 -15.71 15.85
N LEU A 349 -14.24 -14.60 16.10
CA LEU A 349 -14.37 -13.86 17.36
C LEU A 349 -15.64 -13.02 17.42
N PRO A 350 -16.21 -12.81 18.62
CA PRO A 350 -17.32 -11.89 18.81
C PRO A 350 -17.03 -10.51 18.20
N PRO A 351 -18.05 -9.82 17.66
CA PRO A 351 -17.88 -8.46 17.14
C PRO A 351 -17.35 -7.52 18.25
N LEU A 352 -16.55 -6.54 17.84
CA LEU A 352 -16.12 -5.49 18.76
C LEU A 352 -17.34 -4.66 19.20
N LYS A 353 -17.38 -4.27 20.48
CA LYS A 353 -18.41 -3.35 20.96
C LYS A 353 -18.04 -1.92 20.56
N PRO A 354 -19.01 -1.08 20.14
CA PRO A 354 -18.75 0.33 19.84
C PRO A 354 -18.26 1.06 21.09
N LEU A 355 -17.45 2.10 20.91
CA LEU A 355 -17.11 3.00 22.00
C LEU A 355 -18.36 3.79 22.43
N THR A 356 -18.75 3.67 23.69
CA THR A 356 -19.92 4.33 24.30
C THR A 356 -19.56 4.91 25.66
N GLU A 357 -20.44 5.72 26.25
CA GLU A 357 -20.23 6.25 27.60
C GLU A 357 -20.01 5.13 28.64
N ALA A 358 -20.73 4.01 28.48
CA ALA A 358 -20.65 2.86 29.37
C ALA A 358 -19.29 2.14 29.36
N ASN A 359 -18.54 2.16 28.24
CA ASN A 359 -17.25 1.48 28.12
C ASN A 359 -16.05 2.45 27.95
N ALA A 360 -16.30 3.75 27.80
CA ALA A 360 -15.31 4.81 27.90
C ALA A 360 -14.90 5.05 29.37
N ASN A 361 -14.36 4.02 30.02
CA ASN A 361 -14.05 4.02 31.45
C ASN A 361 -12.67 4.65 31.78
N THR A 362 -11.99 5.23 30.78
CA THR A 362 -10.74 5.98 30.99
C THR A 362 -10.88 7.41 30.47
N PRO A 363 -10.18 8.39 31.06
CA PRO A 363 -10.21 9.77 30.56
C PRO A 363 -9.78 9.91 29.10
N ALA A 364 -8.92 9.01 28.61
CA ALA A 364 -8.50 8.96 27.21
C ALA A 364 -9.66 8.56 26.30
N LEU A 365 -10.34 7.45 26.62
CA LEU A 365 -11.48 6.96 25.85
C LEU A 365 -12.67 7.93 25.87
N GLN A 366 -12.90 8.62 26.99
CA GLN A 366 -13.95 9.65 27.08
C GLN A 366 -13.69 10.81 26.13
N LYS A 367 -12.44 11.28 26.03
CA LYS A 367 -12.07 12.35 25.10
C LYS A 367 -12.23 11.92 23.64
N ILE A 368 -11.84 10.69 23.32
CA ILE A 368 -12.04 10.12 21.98
C ILE A 368 -13.54 10.09 21.66
N LEU A 369 -14.37 9.55 22.56
CA LEU A 369 -15.82 9.47 22.38
C LEU A 369 -16.44 10.84 22.09
N VAL A 370 -16.12 11.85 22.91
CA VAL A 370 -16.64 13.22 22.74
C VAL A 370 -16.23 13.82 21.39
N ALA A 371 -15.00 13.59 20.95
CA ALA A 371 -14.52 14.11 19.67
C ALA A 371 -15.27 13.51 18.48
N HIS A 372 -15.51 12.19 18.50
CA HIS A 372 -16.27 11.50 17.45
C HIS A 372 -17.74 11.92 17.44
N GLN A 373 -18.39 12.03 18.60
CA GLN A 373 -19.77 12.55 18.71
C GLN A 373 -19.89 13.98 18.16
N ALA A 374 -18.89 14.84 18.42
CA ALA A 374 -18.87 16.19 17.88
C ALA A 374 -18.74 16.21 16.34
N LEU A 375 -17.90 15.32 15.78
CA LEU A 375 -17.75 15.18 14.33
C LEU A 375 -19.07 14.71 13.69
N GLU A 376 -19.68 13.67 14.24
CA GLU A 376 -20.97 13.15 13.77
C GLU A 376 -22.07 14.22 13.80
N ALA A 377 -22.14 15.02 14.86
CA ALA A 377 -23.09 16.13 14.97
C ALA A 377 -22.88 17.20 13.89
N VAL A 378 -21.62 17.54 13.58
CA VAL A 378 -21.28 18.47 12.50
C VAL A 378 -21.66 17.91 11.13
N GLU A 379 -21.44 16.61 10.90
CA GLU A 379 -21.82 15.95 9.65
C GLU A 379 -23.34 15.86 9.45
N ALA A 380 -24.08 15.49 10.49
CA ALA A 380 -25.54 15.46 10.48
C ALA A 380 -26.13 16.85 10.21
N ALA A 381 -25.57 17.89 10.82
CA ALA A 381 -25.95 19.28 10.57
C ALA A 381 -25.66 19.71 9.11
N ARG A 382 -24.53 19.29 8.53
CA ARG A 382 -24.20 19.53 7.12
C ARG A 382 -25.15 18.81 6.15
N LYS A 383 -25.61 17.61 6.50
CA LYS A 383 -26.54 16.80 5.67
C LYS A 383 -28.02 17.17 5.85
N LYS A 384 -28.35 18.14 6.74
CA LYS A 384 -29.73 18.48 7.15
C LYS A 384 -30.55 17.26 7.61
N ASP A 385 -29.89 16.24 8.16
CA ASP A 385 -30.54 15.02 8.64
C ASP A 385 -30.98 15.20 10.10
N VAL A 386 -32.20 15.71 10.26
CA VAL A 386 -32.82 15.96 11.58
C VAL A 386 -33.13 14.64 12.32
N GLY A 387 -33.29 13.53 11.60
CA GLY A 387 -33.60 12.21 12.17
C GLY A 387 -32.39 11.56 12.84
N ALA A 388 -31.21 11.66 12.23
CA ALA A 388 -29.95 11.21 12.83
C ALA A 388 -29.62 11.98 14.12
N LEU A 389 -29.89 13.29 14.13
CA LEU A 389 -29.70 14.16 15.31
C LEU A 389 -30.60 13.75 16.49
N ALA A 390 -31.85 13.36 16.20
CA ALA A 390 -32.81 12.91 17.20
C ALA A 390 -32.55 11.47 17.70
N GLY A 391 -32.07 10.58 16.82
CA GLY A 391 -31.68 9.21 17.18
C GLY A 391 -30.50 9.15 18.14
N MET A 392 -29.51 10.05 18.02
CA MET A 392 -28.39 10.14 18.97
C MET A 392 -28.82 10.57 20.37
N LEU A 393 -29.73 11.54 20.48
CA LEU A 393 -30.29 11.97 21.77
C LEU A 393 -31.12 10.87 22.45
N ALA A 394 -31.75 9.99 21.67
CA ALA A 394 -32.53 8.86 22.17
C ALA A 394 -31.65 7.66 22.55
N ASN A 395 -30.56 7.39 21.81
CA ASN A 395 -29.62 6.31 22.13
C ASN A 395 -28.78 6.60 23.39
N ALA A 396 -28.62 7.87 23.76
CA ALA A 396 -28.07 8.26 25.07
C ALA A 396 -29.04 7.97 26.24
N ALA A 397 -30.31 7.59 25.97
CA ALA A 397 -31.35 7.43 26.97
C ALA A 397 -31.83 5.97 27.17
N ASN A 398 -31.40 5.01 26.36
CA ASN A 398 -31.81 3.61 26.46
C ASN A 398 -30.60 2.68 26.67
N GLU A 399 -30.27 2.47 27.94
CA GLU A 399 -29.28 1.49 28.41
C GLU A 399 -30.00 0.30 29.08
N GLU A 400 -29.98 -0.88 28.46
CA GLU A 400 -30.23 -2.14 29.17
C GLU A 400 -29.25 -3.22 28.68
N ASP A 401 -27.98 -3.10 29.07
CA ASP A 401 -27.11 -4.25 29.34
C ASP A 401 -25.91 -3.84 30.19
N LYS A 402 -25.55 -4.65 31.19
CA LYS A 402 -24.58 -4.28 32.25
C LYS A 402 -23.22 -3.83 31.70
N PRO A 403 -22.59 -2.78 32.26
CA PRO A 403 -21.33 -2.25 31.76
C PRO A 403 -20.18 -3.24 32.02
N SER A 404 -19.52 -3.68 30.95
CA SER A 404 -18.23 -4.39 31.02
C SER A 404 -17.13 -3.41 30.58
N GLY A 405 -16.06 -3.27 31.36
CA GLY A 405 -14.98 -2.35 31.03
C GLY A 405 -14.19 -2.82 29.79
N TRP A 406 -13.45 -1.93 29.11
CA TRP A 406 -12.70 -2.33 27.89
C TRP A 406 -11.76 -3.53 28.16
N LEU A 407 -11.11 -3.61 29.32
CA LEU A 407 -10.29 -4.76 29.73
C LEU A 407 -11.10 -6.07 29.76
N ASP A 408 -12.34 -6.04 30.24
CA ASP A 408 -13.22 -7.20 30.26
C ASP A 408 -13.64 -7.60 28.85
N LEU A 409 -13.90 -6.61 27.98
CA LEU A 409 -14.24 -6.86 26.57
C LEU A 409 -13.09 -7.53 25.83
N VAL A 410 -11.84 -7.10 26.07
CA VAL A 410 -10.70 -7.74 25.41
C VAL A 410 -10.32 -9.06 26.07
N ALA A 411 -10.49 -9.21 27.38
CA ALA A 411 -10.28 -10.47 28.08
C ALA A 411 -11.29 -11.55 27.64
N ASP A 412 -12.55 -11.17 27.39
CA ASP A 412 -13.56 -12.05 26.80
C ASP A 412 -13.11 -12.54 25.41
N GLN A 413 -12.61 -11.65 24.56
CA GLN A 413 -12.04 -12.03 23.27
C GLN A 413 -10.84 -13.00 23.40
N ALA A 414 -9.92 -12.73 24.34
CA ALA A 414 -8.78 -13.60 24.64
C ALA A 414 -9.19 -14.98 25.18
N SER A 415 -10.30 -15.06 25.93
CA SER A 415 -10.84 -16.32 26.45
C SER A 415 -11.49 -17.17 25.36
N ASN A 416 -12.21 -16.51 24.43
CA ASN A 416 -12.85 -17.16 23.29
C ASN A 416 -11.81 -17.69 22.29
N LEU A 417 -10.64 -17.04 22.19
CA LEU A 417 -9.49 -17.54 21.44
C LEU A 417 -8.94 -18.87 21.96
N LYS A 418 -8.85 -19.05 23.29
CA LYS A 418 -8.39 -20.33 23.89
C LYS A 418 -9.42 -21.46 23.77
N SER A 419 -10.71 -21.11 23.61
CA SER A 419 -11.79 -22.07 23.43
C SER A 419 -11.84 -22.58 21.99
N SER A 420 -11.59 -21.72 20.99
CA SER A 420 -11.56 -22.12 19.59
C SER A 420 -10.36 -23.02 19.23
N GLU A 421 -9.24 -22.91 19.96
CA GLU A 421 -8.09 -23.84 19.85
C GLU A 421 -8.41 -25.30 20.19
N LYS A 422 -9.54 -25.58 20.88
CA LYS A 422 -9.96 -26.95 21.21
C LYS A 422 -10.86 -27.61 20.15
N ASN A 423 -11.32 -26.86 19.15
CA ASN A 423 -12.31 -27.33 18.16
C ASN A 423 -11.84 -27.15 16.70
N VAL A 424 -10.53 -27.16 16.43
CA VAL A 424 -9.96 -27.24 15.08
C VAL A 424 -9.13 -28.50 14.95
#